data_AF-A0A924MTY3-F1
#
_entry.id   AF-A0A924MTY3-F1
#
_cell.length_a   1.000
_cell.length_b   1.000
_cell.length_c   1.000
_cell.angle_alpha   90.00
_cell.angle_beta   90.00
_cell.angle_gamma   90.00
#
_symmetry.space_group_name_H-M   'P 1'
#
loop_
_entity.id
_entity.type
_entity.pdbx_description
1 polymer ?
#
loop_
_entity_poly.entity_id
_entity_poly.type
_entity_poly.pdbx_seq_one_letter_code
_entity_poly.pdbx_strand_id
1 'polypeptide(L)'
;MHSTPFNFTSVAPAVTAEIELLAPAKNADIGIEAVNHGADAIYIGGPAFGARASAGNELADIERLTRHAHRFGAKVFITLNTILRDDELEGARQMAWQVYQAGADALIVQDMGLLMLDLPPIQLHASTQTDIRTPEKAKFLQDVGFSQMVLARELDLRQIREIAAVTPNATLEFFIHGALCVAYSGQCYLSHAHTGRSANRGDCSQPCRLPYTVTDAKGGIVAHDSHVLSMKDNNQTANLDTLVDAGIRSFKIEGRYKDMGYVKNITAHYRRQLDEMLERRPELCASSAGKATFNFTPDPDRNFNREATDYFVTGRKMDIGAFDTPKHAGLFVGHVTKVAADHFEAELDDADTVLNNGDGLTYLDLQKELVGLQANVVTRLRGAANRWRIEPNQPMSELKDIRSKPQLHRNRDMQWDRMLERKSAERLMGVWMMLSDIDGGLRLAVTDERGVAAHADALLEL
;
A
#
# COMPACT_ATOMS: atom_id res chain seq x y z
N MET A 1 -11.42 46.24 -31.26
CA MET A 1 -10.60 45.01 -31.38
C MET A 1 -11.34 43.92 -30.65
N HIS A 2 -11.90 42.97 -31.38
CA HIS A 2 -12.70 41.88 -30.84
C HIS A 2 -11.82 40.93 -30.04
N SER A 3 -11.90 40.98 -28.71
CA SER A 3 -11.46 39.89 -27.85
C SER A 3 -12.54 38.81 -27.90
N THR A 4 -12.29 37.78 -28.67
CA THR A 4 -13.08 36.55 -28.63
C THR A 4 -12.98 36.01 -27.19
N PRO A 5 -14.11 35.72 -26.50
CA PRO A 5 -14.05 35.02 -25.23
C PRO A 5 -13.33 33.68 -25.47
N PHE A 6 -12.41 33.30 -24.58
CA PHE A 6 -11.82 31.97 -24.56
C PHE A 6 -12.97 30.97 -24.34
N ASN A 7 -13.52 30.50 -25.44
CA ASN A 7 -14.52 29.46 -25.46
C ASN A 7 -13.76 28.17 -25.18
N PHE A 8 -13.61 27.81 -23.90
CA PHE A 8 -13.44 26.41 -23.53
C PHE A 8 -14.72 25.73 -24.01
N THR A 9 -14.73 25.33 -25.27
CA THR A 9 -15.56 24.21 -25.68
C THR A 9 -15.09 23.10 -24.78
N SER A 10 -15.85 22.82 -23.72
CA SER A 10 -15.78 21.55 -23.03
C SER A 10 -16.12 20.53 -24.11
N VAL A 11 -15.10 20.05 -24.81
CA VAL A 11 -15.16 18.70 -25.34
C VAL A 11 -15.36 17.89 -24.07
N ALA A 12 -16.62 17.54 -23.77
CA ALA A 12 -16.92 16.60 -22.71
C ALA A 12 -15.96 15.44 -22.97
N PRO A 13 -15.04 15.12 -22.04
CA PRO A 13 -14.07 14.08 -22.31
C PRO A 13 -14.87 12.84 -22.68
N ALA A 14 -14.50 12.21 -23.80
CA ALA A 14 -15.00 10.88 -24.15
C ALA A 14 -14.93 10.04 -22.87
N VAL A 15 -16.04 9.42 -22.45
CA VAL A 15 -16.21 8.75 -21.14
C VAL A 15 -14.88 8.14 -20.69
N THR A 16 -14.17 8.86 -19.83
CA THR A 16 -12.79 8.54 -19.48
C THR A 16 -12.87 7.61 -18.30
N ALA A 17 -12.34 6.39 -18.43
CA ALA A 17 -12.44 5.42 -17.34
C ALA A 17 -11.44 5.78 -16.25
N GLU A 18 -11.95 5.93 -15.03
CA GLU A 18 -11.14 6.32 -13.88
C GLU A 18 -10.26 5.17 -13.38
N ILE A 19 -9.02 5.52 -13.00
CA ILE A 19 -8.05 4.65 -12.33
C ILE A 19 -7.81 5.18 -10.92
N GLU A 20 -7.98 4.31 -9.93
CA GLU A 20 -7.83 4.64 -8.51
C GLU A 20 -6.58 3.97 -7.93
N LEU A 21 -5.65 4.75 -7.37
CA LEU A 21 -4.61 4.26 -6.49
C LEU A 21 -5.09 4.28 -5.04
N LEU A 22 -5.33 3.11 -4.46
CA LEU A 22 -5.84 2.95 -3.10
C LEU A 22 -4.70 2.61 -2.12
N ALA A 23 -4.34 3.58 -1.28
CA ALA A 23 -3.27 3.44 -0.29
C ALA A 23 -3.78 3.10 1.13
N PRO A 24 -3.02 2.31 1.92
CA PRO A 24 -3.34 2.04 3.31
C PRO A 24 -2.99 3.22 4.21
N ALA A 25 -3.73 3.35 5.30
CA ALA A 25 -3.34 4.20 6.42
C ALA A 25 -3.47 3.46 7.76
N LYS A 26 -2.38 3.48 8.54
CA LYS A 26 -2.42 3.04 9.94
C LYS A 26 -3.16 4.05 10.82
N ASN A 27 -2.96 5.34 10.53
CA ASN A 27 -3.59 6.47 11.19
C ASN A 27 -3.79 7.65 10.22
N ALA A 28 -4.50 8.69 10.66
CA ALA A 28 -4.83 9.84 9.83
C ALA A 28 -3.59 10.60 9.29
N ASP A 29 -2.50 10.71 10.05
CA ASP A 29 -1.28 11.37 9.58
C ASP A 29 -0.65 10.64 8.38
N ILE A 30 -0.60 9.31 8.45
CA ILE A 30 -0.13 8.47 7.34
C ILE A 30 -1.10 8.56 6.15
N GLY A 31 -2.41 8.62 6.39
CA GLY A 31 -3.41 8.80 5.34
C GLY A 31 -3.26 10.14 4.62
N ILE A 32 -3.01 11.22 5.35
CA ILE A 32 -2.75 12.55 4.78
C ILE A 32 -1.50 12.54 3.91
N GLU A 33 -0.42 11.91 4.39
CA GLU A 33 0.80 11.79 3.59
C GLU A 33 0.59 10.91 2.36
N ALA A 34 -0.19 9.83 2.44
CA ALA A 34 -0.54 9.03 1.27
C ALA A 34 -1.28 9.86 0.21
N VAL A 35 -2.26 10.70 0.61
CA VAL A 35 -2.94 11.63 -0.32
C VAL A 35 -1.92 12.59 -0.94
N ASN A 36 -1.02 13.17 -0.14
CA ASN A 36 0.03 14.07 -0.62
C ASN A 36 1.01 13.37 -1.58
N HIS A 37 1.17 12.06 -1.49
CA HIS A 37 2.00 11.24 -2.38
C HIS A 37 1.22 10.68 -3.59
N GLY A 38 -0.02 11.14 -3.81
CA GLY A 38 -0.80 10.86 -5.01
C GLY A 38 -1.78 9.69 -4.90
N ALA A 39 -2.09 9.21 -3.70
CA ALA A 39 -3.20 8.26 -3.53
C ALA A 39 -4.52 8.91 -3.95
N ASP A 40 -5.33 8.17 -4.71
CA ASP A 40 -6.67 8.60 -5.12
C ASP A 40 -7.73 8.21 -4.09
N ALA A 41 -7.45 7.19 -3.29
CA ALA A 41 -8.26 6.83 -2.16
C ALA A 41 -7.39 6.28 -1.02
N ILE A 42 -7.89 6.40 0.21
CA ILE A 42 -7.27 5.88 1.43
C ILE A 42 -8.20 4.86 2.06
N TYR A 43 -7.67 3.71 2.48
CA TYR A 43 -8.40 2.82 3.39
C TYR A 43 -7.78 2.79 4.78
N ILE A 44 -8.62 2.96 5.80
CA ILE A 44 -8.24 3.09 7.21
C ILE A 44 -9.19 2.30 8.11
N GLY A 45 -8.73 1.90 9.29
CA GLY A 45 -9.57 1.26 10.30
C GLY A 45 -10.45 2.29 11.03
N GLY A 46 -11.74 1.98 11.21
CA GLY A 46 -12.61 2.73 12.11
C GLY A 46 -12.28 2.48 13.59
N PRO A 47 -13.05 3.03 14.54
CA PRO A 47 -12.82 2.82 15.96
C PRO A 47 -12.86 1.34 16.39
N ALA A 48 -13.62 0.50 15.68
CA ALA A 48 -13.80 -0.93 15.95
C ALA A 48 -14.07 -1.73 14.66
N PHE A 49 -14.22 -3.06 14.81
CA PHE A 49 -14.69 -4.01 13.79
C PHE A 49 -13.89 -4.14 12.48
N GLY A 50 -12.67 -3.58 12.42
CA GLY A 50 -11.74 -3.81 11.32
C GLY A 50 -10.92 -5.10 11.48
N ALA A 51 -10.51 -5.72 10.37
CA ALA A 51 -9.70 -6.96 10.37
C ALA A 51 -8.23 -6.80 10.81
N ARG A 52 -7.97 -5.84 11.72
CA ARG A 52 -6.70 -5.53 12.38
C ARG A 52 -7.04 -4.87 13.72
N ALA A 53 -7.19 -5.66 14.78
CA ALA A 53 -7.72 -5.20 16.06
C ALA A 53 -6.93 -4.01 16.66
N SER A 54 -5.61 -3.96 16.44
CA SER A 54 -4.72 -2.91 16.97
C SER A 54 -4.56 -1.65 16.10
N ALA A 55 -5.36 -1.47 15.04
CA ALA A 55 -5.31 -0.28 14.17
C ALA A 55 -6.67 0.43 14.10
N GLY A 56 -7.30 0.61 15.27
CA GLY A 56 -8.47 1.48 15.40
C GLY A 56 -8.09 2.96 15.36
N ASN A 57 -8.99 3.80 14.86
CA ASN A 57 -8.80 5.25 14.80
C ASN A 57 -10.03 5.98 15.33
N GLU A 58 -9.79 7.10 16.02
CA GLU A 58 -10.84 7.96 16.55
C GLU A 58 -11.62 8.66 15.41
N LEU A 59 -12.90 8.95 15.64
CA LEU A 59 -13.75 9.61 14.65
C LEU A 59 -13.21 10.99 14.22
N ALA A 60 -12.64 11.74 15.15
CA ALA A 60 -12.06 13.06 14.86
C ALA A 60 -10.85 12.96 13.90
N ASP A 61 -10.07 11.89 13.98
CA ASP A 61 -8.96 11.65 13.06
C ASP A 61 -9.47 11.26 11.67
N ILE A 62 -10.55 10.48 11.60
CA ILE A 62 -11.23 10.16 10.34
C ILE A 62 -11.76 11.45 9.69
N GLU A 63 -12.44 12.32 10.44
CA GLU A 63 -12.95 13.60 9.93
C GLU A 63 -11.81 14.52 9.45
N ARG A 64 -10.68 14.52 10.15
CA ARG A 64 -9.50 15.28 9.75
C ARG A 64 -8.92 14.76 8.43
N LEU A 65 -8.83 13.43 8.28
CA LEU A 65 -8.36 12.79 7.06
C LEU A 65 -9.30 13.05 5.88
N THR A 66 -10.62 12.86 6.05
CA THR A 66 -11.63 13.06 4.99
C THR A 66 -11.59 14.51 4.49
N ARG A 67 -11.57 15.49 5.40
CA ARG A 67 -11.45 16.91 5.05
C ARG A 67 -10.21 17.21 4.21
N HIS A 68 -9.08 16.58 4.50
CA HIS A 68 -7.86 16.75 3.70
C HIS A 68 -7.97 16.06 2.34
N ALA A 69 -8.42 14.81 2.31
CA ALA A 69 -8.56 14.01 1.09
C ALA A 69 -9.52 14.64 0.07
N HIS A 70 -10.68 15.10 0.53
CA HIS A 70 -11.73 15.68 -0.32
C HIS A 70 -11.32 16.97 -1.03
N ARG A 71 -10.29 17.68 -0.54
CA ARG A 71 -9.71 18.84 -1.26
C ARG A 71 -9.26 18.45 -2.68
N PHE A 72 -8.70 17.25 -2.81
CA PHE A 72 -8.25 16.66 -4.07
C PHE A 72 -9.31 15.76 -4.72
N GLY A 73 -10.48 15.60 -4.10
CA GLY A 73 -11.49 14.61 -4.51
C GLY A 73 -11.08 13.17 -4.20
N ALA A 74 -10.00 12.98 -3.43
CA ALA A 74 -9.59 11.66 -2.98
C ALA A 74 -10.57 11.13 -1.92
N LYS A 75 -10.87 9.83 -1.98
CA LYS A 75 -11.89 9.20 -1.12
C LYS A 75 -11.30 8.52 0.11
N VAL A 76 -12.10 8.34 1.16
CA VAL A 76 -11.72 7.63 2.38
C VAL A 76 -12.67 6.46 2.65
N PHE A 77 -12.11 5.25 2.67
CA PHE A 77 -12.82 4.01 2.88
C PHE A 77 -12.54 3.45 4.28
N ILE A 78 -13.59 3.07 5.00
CA ILE A 78 -13.48 2.53 6.36
C ILE A 78 -13.62 1.01 6.34
N THR A 79 -12.69 0.31 6.99
CA THR A 79 -12.79 -1.14 7.11
C THR A 79 -13.80 -1.56 8.19
N LEU A 80 -14.85 -2.26 7.78
CA LEU A 80 -15.85 -2.95 8.61
C LEU A 80 -15.92 -4.43 8.17
N ASN A 81 -14.75 -5.06 8.09
CA ASN A 81 -14.54 -6.32 7.39
C ASN A 81 -14.18 -7.47 8.33
N THR A 82 -14.78 -7.53 9.52
CA THR A 82 -14.72 -8.73 10.36
C THR A 82 -16.02 -9.50 10.26
N ILE A 83 -15.96 -10.82 10.51
CA ILE A 83 -17.18 -11.60 10.77
C ILE A 83 -17.74 -11.18 12.12
N LEU A 84 -19.02 -10.86 12.16
CA LEU A 84 -19.72 -10.32 13.32
C LEU A 84 -20.56 -11.41 14.00
N ARG A 85 -20.77 -11.26 15.31
CA ARG A 85 -21.81 -11.98 16.04
C ARG A 85 -23.08 -11.12 16.12
N ASP A 86 -24.21 -11.74 16.42
CA ASP A 86 -25.50 -11.04 16.57
C ASP A 86 -25.43 -9.90 17.60
N ASP A 87 -24.69 -10.09 18.70
CA ASP A 87 -24.49 -9.06 19.74
C ASP A 87 -23.56 -7.91 19.31
N GLU A 88 -22.88 -8.03 18.16
CA GLU A 88 -21.98 -7.03 17.60
C GLU A 88 -22.62 -6.20 16.47
N LEU A 89 -23.74 -6.67 15.90
CA LEU A 89 -24.39 -6.06 14.72
C LEU A 89 -24.83 -4.61 14.97
N GLU A 90 -25.48 -4.34 16.11
CA GLU A 90 -25.94 -2.98 16.42
C GLU A 90 -24.77 -2.01 16.63
N GLY A 91 -23.68 -2.46 17.28
CA GLY A 91 -22.47 -1.66 17.41
C GLY A 91 -21.81 -1.36 16.06
N ALA A 92 -21.79 -2.33 15.14
CA ALA A 92 -21.28 -2.13 13.79
C ALA A 92 -22.16 -1.15 12.99
N ARG A 93 -23.49 -1.23 13.11
CA ARG A 93 -24.44 -0.30 12.49
C ARG A 93 -24.25 1.14 12.99
N GLN A 94 -24.11 1.32 14.31
CA GLN A 94 -23.85 2.63 14.90
C GLN A 94 -22.53 3.23 14.39
N MET A 95 -21.47 2.42 14.35
CA MET A 95 -20.19 2.86 13.81
C MET A 95 -20.29 3.28 12.34
N ALA A 96 -21.03 2.54 11.51
CA ALA A 96 -21.28 2.90 10.12
C ALA A 96 -21.88 4.31 9.99
N TRP A 97 -22.91 4.64 10.78
CA TRP A 97 -23.50 5.99 10.83
C TRP A 97 -22.51 7.06 11.28
N GLN A 98 -21.71 6.78 12.31
CA GLN A 98 -20.73 7.72 12.83
C GLN A 98 -19.65 8.06 11.80
N VAL A 99 -19.09 7.06 11.12
CA VAL A 99 -18.03 7.31 10.13
C VAL A 99 -18.59 7.96 8.87
N TYR A 100 -19.84 7.66 8.48
CA TYR A 100 -20.53 8.36 7.41
C TYR A 100 -20.68 9.86 7.73
N GLN A 101 -21.09 10.19 8.96
CA GLN A 101 -21.18 11.59 9.43
C GLN A 101 -19.82 12.28 9.50
N ALA A 102 -18.74 11.53 9.73
CA ALA A 102 -17.36 12.02 9.66
C ALA A 102 -16.84 12.19 8.21
N GLY A 103 -17.66 11.89 7.20
CA GLY A 103 -17.33 12.08 5.79
C GLY A 103 -16.67 10.88 5.11
N ALA A 104 -16.77 9.67 5.67
CA ALA A 104 -16.34 8.47 4.98
C ALA A 104 -17.16 8.22 3.70
N ASP A 105 -16.49 7.82 2.62
CA ASP A 105 -17.10 7.62 1.30
C ASP A 105 -17.64 6.20 1.10
N ALA A 106 -16.99 5.19 1.72
CA ALA A 106 -17.38 3.79 1.59
C ALA A 106 -17.03 2.95 2.83
N LEU A 107 -17.73 1.83 3.01
CA LEU A 107 -17.39 0.78 3.96
C LEU A 107 -16.87 -0.46 3.22
N ILE A 108 -15.70 -0.96 3.62
CA ILE A 108 -15.16 -2.24 3.16
C ILE A 108 -15.72 -3.34 4.07
N VAL A 109 -16.59 -4.20 3.54
CA VAL A 109 -17.42 -5.14 4.31
C VAL A 109 -17.13 -6.59 3.96
N GLN A 110 -17.14 -7.46 4.97
CA GLN A 110 -17.10 -8.92 4.80
C GLN A 110 -18.45 -9.58 5.12
N ASP A 111 -19.07 -9.18 6.22
CA ASP A 111 -20.24 -9.86 6.76
C ASP A 111 -21.52 -9.39 6.06
N MET A 112 -22.23 -10.32 5.42
CA MET A 112 -23.47 -10.02 4.68
C MET A 112 -24.64 -9.68 5.61
N GLY A 113 -24.55 -9.97 6.91
CA GLY A 113 -25.57 -9.59 7.89
C GLY A 113 -25.76 -8.09 7.99
N LEU A 114 -24.73 -7.30 7.65
CA LEU A 114 -24.81 -5.84 7.59
C LEU A 114 -25.81 -5.33 6.53
N LEU A 115 -26.05 -6.09 5.46
CA LEU A 115 -27.02 -5.72 4.43
C LEU A 115 -28.47 -5.77 4.93
N MET A 116 -28.71 -6.43 6.06
CA MET A 116 -30.04 -6.52 6.69
C MET A 116 -30.31 -5.39 7.69
N LEU A 117 -29.33 -4.51 7.91
CA LEU A 117 -29.41 -3.42 8.89
C LEU A 117 -29.71 -2.09 8.21
N ASP A 118 -30.22 -1.14 9.01
CA ASP A 118 -30.41 0.26 8.61
C ASP A 118 -29.06 1.00 8.61
N LEU A 119 -28.36 0.90 7.49
CA LEU A 119 -27.08 1.57 7.22
C LEU A 119 -27.31 2.99 6.65
N PRO A 120 -26.37 3.92 6.84
CA PRO A 120 -26.41 5.22 6.15
C PRO A 120 -26.36 5.03 4.62
N PRO A 121 -26.71 6.04 3.81
CA PRO A 121 -26.59 6.01 2.35
C PRO A 121 -25.11 6.11 1.93
N ILE A 122 -24.32 5.10 2.26
CA ILE A 122 -22.89 4.96 2.04
C ILE A 122 -22.63 3.82 1.05
N GLN A 123 -21.57 3.93 0.25
CA GLN A 123 -21.19 2.84 -0.64
C GLN A 123 -20.64 1.64 0.14
N LEU A 124 -20.92 0.44 -0.35
CA LEU A 124 -20.40 -0.81 0.21
C LEU A 124 -19.43 -1.45 -0.77
N HIS A 125 -18.22 -1.71 -0.29
CA HIS A 125 -17.16 -2.37 -1.03
C HIS A 125 -16.96 -3.78 -0.47
N ALA A 126 -17.03 -4.81 -1.31
CA ALA A 126 -16.90 -6.19 -0.87
C ALA A 126 -15.42 -6.50 -0.60
N SER A 127 -15.08 -6.78 0.65
CA SER A 127 -13.72 -7.05 1.08
C SER A 127 -13.15 -8.30 0.41
N THR A 128 -11.83 -8.39 0.29
CA THR A 128 -11.12 -9.62 -0.14
C THR A 128 -11.43 -10.80 0.78
N GLN A 129 -11.90 -10.51 2.00
CA GLN A 129 -12.36 -11.53 2.95
C GLN A 129 -13.67 -12.22 2.55
N THR A 130 -14.35 -11.76 1.48
CA THR A 130 -15.55 -12.40 0.92
C THR A 130 -15.25 -13.54 -0.06
N ASP A 131 -13.96 -13.87 -0.28
CA ASP A 131 -13.50 -14.95 -1.18
C ASP A 131 -14.01 -14.82 -2.63
N ILE A 132 -13.79 -13.67 -3.26
CA ILE A 132 -14.27 -13.39 -4.62
C ILE A 132 -13.35 -14.03 -5.65
N ARG A 133 -13.55 -15.33 -5.91
CA ARG A 133 -12.75 -16.13 -6.86
C ARG A 133 -13.49 -16.62 -8.09
N THR A 134 -14.82 -16.48 -8.12
CA THR A 134 -15.64 -16.96 -9.24
C THR A 134 -16.57 -15.87 -9.77
N PRO A 135 -16.92 -15.91 -11.07
CA PRO A 135 -17.88 -14.98 -11.67
C PRO A 135 -19.23 -14.97 -10.94
N GLU A 136 -19.73 -16.12 -10.48
CA GLU A 136 -21.03 -16.24 -9.80
C GLU A 136 -21.03 -15.50 -8.46
N LYS A 137 -19.94 -15.63 -7.68
CA LYS A 137 -19.79 -14.93 -6.41
C LYS A 137 -19.72 -13.42 -6.60
N ALA A 138 -18.94 -12.97 -7.60
CA ALA A 138 -18.82 -11.55 -7.92
C ALA A 138 -20.15 -10.97 -8.42
N LYS A 139 -20.85 -11.68 -9.31
CA LYS A 139 -22.18 -11.29 -9.78
C LYS A 139 -23.19 -11.19 -8.64
N PHE A 140 -23.23 -12.17 -7.73
CA PHE A 140 -24.08 -12.10 -6.55
C PHE A 140 -23.81 -10.84 -5.73
N LEU A 141 -22.53 -10.53 -5.44
CA LEU A 141 -22.16 -9.34 -4.66
C LEU A 141 -22.58 -8.04 -5.36
N GLN A 142 -22.40 -7.93 -6.67
CA GLN A 142 -22.92 -6.79 -7.43
C GLN A 142 -24.45 -6.70 -7.33
N ASP A 143 -25.16 -7.80 -7.55
CA ASP A 143 -26.63 -7.82 -7.59
C ASP A 143 -27.26 -7.49 -6.23
N VAL A 144 -26.55 -7.72 -5.12
CA VAL A 144 -26.98 -7.31 -3.76
C VAL A 144 -26.50 -5.91 -3.35
N GLY A 145 -25.89 -5.14 -4.28
CA GLY A 145 -25.65 -3.71 -4.12
C GLY A 145 -24.22 -3.28 -3.78
N PHE A 146 -23.22 -4.18 -3.86
CA PHE A 146 -21.82 -3.76 -3.72
C PHE A 146 -21.35 -3.00 -4.96
N SER A 147 -20.79 -1.79 -4.77
CA SER A 147 -20.32 -0.92 -5.85
C SER A 147 -18.87 -1.19 -6.25
N GLN A 148 -18.08 -1.82 -5.39
CA GLN A 148 -16.68 -2.17 -5.63
C GLN A 148 -16.34 -3.50 -4.96
N MET A 149 -15.45 -4.29 -5.58
CA MET A 149 -15.14 -5.64 -5.13
C MET A 149 -13.64 -5.90 -5.15
N VAL A 150 -13.09 -6.28 -3.99
CA VAL A 150 -11.68 -6.63 -3.86
C VAL A 150 -11.48 -8.10 -4.21
N LEU A 151 -10.94 -8.36 -5.39
CA LEU A 151 -10.74 -9.72 -5.88
C LEU A 151 -9.66 -10.46 -5.09
N ALA A 152 -9.76 -11.79 -5.14
CA ALA A 152 -8.75 -12.67 -4.57
C ALA A 152 -7.42 -12.56 -5.33
N ARG A 153 -6.30 -12.61 -4.60
CA ARG A 153 -4.95 -12.36 -5.16
C ARG A 153 -4.44 -13.52 -6.03
N GLU A 154 -4.99 -14.71 -5.82
CA GLU A 154 -4.64 -15.96 -6.48
C GLU A 154 -5.30 -16.14 -7.86
N LEU A 155 -5.95 -15.11 -8.41
CA LEU A 155 -6.56 -15.13 -9.73
C LEU A 155 -5.55 -14.81 -10.84
N ASP A 156 -5.73 -15.45 -11.99
CA ASP A 156 -5.05 -15.10 -13.25
C ASP A 156 -5.84 -14.04 -14.06
N LEU A 157 -5.20 -13.46 -15.08
CA LEU A 157 -5.82 -12.44 -15.94
C LEU A 157 -7.08 -12.92 -16.67
N ARG A 158 -7.19 -14.21 -17.02
CA ARG A 158 -8.38 -14.75 -17.69
C ARG A 158 -9.55 -14.78 -16.72
N GLN A 159 -9.33 -15.24 -15.49
CA GLN A 159 -10.35 -15.27 -14.44
C GLN A 159 -10.84 -13.86 -14.07
N ILE A 160 -9.92 -12.88 -14.01
CA ILE A 160 -10.28 -11.48 -13.77
C ILE A 160 -11.20 -10.97 -14.89
N ARG A 161 -10.90 -11.26 -16.16
CA ARG A 161 -11.76 -10.89 -17.30
C ARG A 161 -13.14 -11.54 -17.24
N GLU A 162 -13.21 -12.81 -16.86
CA GLU A 162 -14.47 -13.54 -16.71
C GLU A 162 -15.35 -12.92 -15.62
N ILE A 163 -14.76 -12.48 -14.52
CA ILE A 163 -15.46 -11.73 -13.47
C ILE A 163 -15.93 -10.37 -14.02
N ALA A 164 -15.04 -9.60 -14.65
CA ALA A 164 -15.36 -8.29 -15.20
C ALA A 164 -16.54 -8.33 -16.19
N ALA A 165 -16.59 -9.37 -17.03
CA ALA A 165 -17.66 -9.54 -18.03
C ALA A 165 -19.06 -9.69 -17.41
N VAL A 166 -19.17 -10.21 -16.19
CA VAL A 166 -20.47 -10.42 -15.51
C VAL A 166 -20.77 -9.35 -14.47
N THR A 167 -19.83 -8.40 -14.23
CA THR A 167 -19.99 -7.31 -13.25
C THR A 167 -19.76 -5.92 -13.85
N PRO A 168 -20.57 -5.49 -14.85
CA PRO A 168 -20.36 -4.21 -15.54
C PRO A 168 -20.67 -2.97 -14.67
N ASN A 169 -21.33 -3.15 -13.51
CA ASN A 169 -21.81 -2.06 -12.66
C ASN A 169 -21.01 -1.93 -11.36
N ALA A 170 -19.91 -2.68 -11.20
CA ALA A 170 -19.06 -2.64 -10.03
C ALA A 170 -17.59 -2.47 -10.40
N THR A 171 -16.88 -1.63 -9.64
CA THR A 171 -15.44 -1.44 -9.78
C THR A 171 -14.70 -2.67 -9.27
N LEU A 172 -13.79 -3.21 -10.08
CA LEU A 172 -12.91 -4.29 -9.63
C LEU A 172 -11.62 -3.71 -9.03
N GLU A 173 -11.35 -4.13 -7.80
CA GLU A 173 -10.16 -3.76 -7.02
C GLU A 173 -9.21 -4.96 -6.90
N PHE A 174 -7.92 -4.74 -7.09
CA PHE A 174 -6.89 -5.79 -6.98
C PHE A 174 -5.71 -5.34 -6.14
N PHE A 175 -5.18 -6.23 -5.30
CA PHE A 175 -3.94 -5.93 -4.57
C PHE A 175 -2.74 -5.98 -5.50
N ILE A 176 -1.96 -4.91 -5.49
CA ILE A 176 -0.77 -4.77 -6.35
C ILE A 176 0.56 -4.81 -5.62
N HIS A 177 0.54 -4.68 -4.30
CA HIS A 177 1.76 -4.65 -3.51
C HIS A 177 1.57 -5.24 -2.11
N GLY A 178 2.65 -5.78 -1.53
CA GLY A 178 2.77 -6.14 -0.11
C GLY A 178 2.45 -7.60 0.20
N ALA A 179 2.29 -7.93 1.49
CA ALA A 179 2.37 -9.31 1.95
C ALA A 179 1.27 -10.23 1.38
N LEU A 180 1.68 -11.41 0.88
CA LEU A 180 0.78 -12.49 0.47
C LEU A 180 0.43 -13.44 1.63
N CYS A 181 -0.75 -14.04 1.53
CA CYS A 181 -1.19 -15.13 2.38
C CYS A 181 -0.98 -16.47 1.66
N VAL A 182 -0.67 -17.52 2.41
CA VAL A 182 -0.50 -18.89 1.88
C VAL A 182 -1.83 -19.59 1.61
N ALA A 183 -2.89 -19.20 2.33
CA ALA A 183 -4.24 -19.70 2.15
C ALA A 183 -5.03 -18.81 1.17
N TYR A 184 -6.17 -19.31 0.70
CA TYR A 184 -7.08 -18.54 -0.14
C TYR A 184 -7.51 -17.23 0.52
N SER A 185 -7.65 -16.18 -0.29
CA SER A 185 -7.97 -14.84 0.17
C SER A 185 -9.27 -14.84 0.98
N GLY A 186 -9.20 -14.48 2.27
CA GLY A 186 -10.36 -14.48 3.17
C GLY A 186 -10.71 -15.80 3.86
N GLN A 187 -10.04 -16.90 3.50
CA GLN A 187 -10.38 -18.27 3.96
C GLN A 187 -9.22 -18.92 4.74
N CYS A 188 -8.56 -18.15 5.62
CA CYS A 188 -7.48 -18.67 6.46
C CYS A 188 -7.97 -18.97 7.88
N TYR A 189 -7.99 -20.26 8.24
CA TYR A 189 -8.40 -20.74 9.56
C TYR A 189 -7.24 -21.21 10.44
N LEU A 190 -6.02 -21.19 9.90
CA LEU A 190 -4.83 -21.75 10.54
C LEU A 190 -4.56 -21.12 11.91
N SER A 191 -4.60 -19.79 12.01
CA SER A 191 -4.39 -19.07 13.27
C SER A 191 -5.40 -19.50 14.35
N HIS A 192 -6.66 -19.64 13.97
CA HIS A 192 -7.72 -20.00 14.92
C HIS A 192 -7.56 -21.45 15.38
N ALA A 193 -7.32 -22.38 14.45
CA ALA A 193 -7.13 -23.79 14.75
C ALA A 193 -5.95 -24.02 15.73
N HIS A 194 -4.86 -23.26 15.59
CA HIS A 194 -3.68 -23.42 16.45
C HIS A 194 -3.74 -22.63 17.76
N THR A 195 -4.37 -21.45 17.78
CA THR A 195 -4.21 -20.49 18.89
C THR A 195 -5.52 -19.91 19.42
N GLY A 196 -6.66 -20.23 18.82
CA GLY A 196 -7.95 -19.60 19.08
C GLY A 196 -8.11 -18.21 18.46
N ARG A 197 -7.01 -17.55 18.06
CA ARG A 197 -7.00 -16.21 17.46
C ARG A 197 -7.42 -16.23 15.98
N SER A 198 -8.46 -15.49 15.60
CA SER A 198 -9.05 -15.55 14.25
C SER A 198 -8.58 -14.41 13.32
N ALA A 199 -7.98 -14.77 12.20
CA ALA A 199 -7.61 -13.83 11.14
C ALA A 199 -8.83 -13.11 10.54
N ASN A 200 -9.97 -13.79 10.44
CA ASN A 200 -11.24 -13.24 9.94
C ASN A 200 -11.93 -12.31 10.96
N ARG A 201 -11.38 -12.22 12.17
CA ARG A 201 -11.76 -11.22 13.19
C ARG A 201 -10.61 -10.26 13.52
N GLY A 202 -9.62 -10.18 12.62
CA GLY A 202 -8.53 -9.23 12.71
C GLY A 202 -7.43 -9.54 13.72
N ASP A 203 -7.39 -10.77 14.23
CA ASP A 203 -6.43 -11.23 15.23
C ASP A 203 -5.64 -12.44 14.70
N CYS A 204 -4.89 -12.25 13.60
CA CYS A 204 -4.04 -13.31 13.06
C CYS A 204 -2.71 -13.38 13.83
N SER A 205 -2.33 -14.56 14.32
CA SER A 205 -1.01 -14.81 14.95
C SER A 205 0.15 -14.97 13.95
N GLN A 206 -0.16 -14.94 12.64
CA GLN A 206 0.79 -15.17 11.54
C GLN A 206 1.54 -16.52 11.62
N PRO A 207 0.84 -17.64 11.87
CA PRO A 207 1.48 -18.95 12.02
C PRO A 207 2.24 -19.38 10.75
N CYS A 208 1.81 -18.94 9.58
CA CYS A 208 2.52 -19.17 8.31
C CYS A 208 3.93 -18.56 8.24
N ARG A 209 4.32 -17.73 9.22
CA ARG A 209 5.67 -17.15 9.31
C ARG A 209 6.57 -17.89 10.31
N LEU A 210 6.04 -18.87 11.05
CA LEU A 210 6.83 -19.70 11.97
C LEU A 210 7.63 -20.77 11.22
N PRO A 211 8.74 -21.27 11.78
CA PRO A 211 9.44 -22.41 11.21
C PRO A 211 8.71 -23.71 11.54
N TYR A 212 8.81 -24.69 10.65
CA TYR A 212 8.18 -26.01 10.75
C TYR A 212 9.15 -27.12 10.37
N THR A 213 8.99 -28.28 11.01
CA THR A 213 9.59 -29.53 10.57
C THR A 213 8.55 -30.34 9.80
N VAL A 214 8.78 -30.54 8.51
CA VAL A 214 7.90 -31.30 7.61
C VAL A 214 8.37 -32.74 7.56
N THR A 215 7.46 -33.68 7.81
CA THR A 215 7.72 -35.11 7.70
C THR A 215 6.94 -35.73 6.54
N ASP A 216 7.52 -36.74 5.91
CA ASP A 216 6.82 -37.59 4.95
C ASP A 216 5.91 -38.60 5.68
N ALA A 217 5.14 -39.38 4.91
CA ALA A 217 4.23 -40.38 5.47
C ALA A 217 4.94 -41.54 6.22
N LYS A 218 6.27 -41.67 6.07
CA LYS A 218 7.10 -42.67 6.75
C LYS A 218 7.84 -42.09 7.97
N GLY A 219 7.64 -40.82 8.28
CA GLY A 219 8.31 -40.10 9.38
C GLY A 219 9.70 -39.55 9.02
N GLY A 220 10.11 -39.63 7.76
CA GLY A 220 11.34 -39.01 7.27
C GLY A 220 11.21 -37.48 7.23
N ILE A 221 12.23 -36.76 7.69
CA ILE A 221 12.23 -35.29 7.66
C ILE A 221 12.52 -34.80 6.23
N VAL A 222 11.58 -34.05 5.66
CA VAL A 222 11.66 -33.43 4.33
C VAL A 222 12.23 -32.01 4.43
N ALA A 223 11.85 -31.28 5.47
CA ALA A 223 12.37 -29.95 5.80
C ALA A 223 12.43 -29.82 7.32
N HIS A 224 13.50 -29.25 7.85
CA HIS A 224 13.71 -29.09 9.29
C HIS A 224 13.81 -27.61 9.62
N ASP A 225 13.03 -27.16 10.60
CA ASP A 225 13.05 -25.77 11.11
C ASP A 225 12.98 -24.71 9.98
N SER A 226 12.15 -24.97 8.96
CA SER A 226 12.09 -24.16 7.73
C SER A 226 10.76 -23.41 7.62
N HIS A 227 10.75 -22.26 6.94
CA HIS A 227 9.56 -21.41 6.81
C HIS A 227 8.67 -21.80 5.62
N VAL A 228 8.32 -23.08 5.52
CA VAL A 228 7.65 -23.70 4.35
C VAL A 228 6.27 -23.13 3.99
N LEU A 229 5.67 -22.31 4.85
CA LEU A 229 4.38 -21.65 4.63
C LEU A 229 4.53 -20.14 4.36
N SER A 230 5.74 -19.60 4.40
CA SER A 230 6.01 -18.19 4.21
C SER A 230 5.99 -17.86 2.72
N MET A 231 5.17 -16.89 2.32
CA MET A 231 5.07 -16.41 0.94
C MET A 231 5.97 -15.19 0.72
N LYS A 232 6.46 -15.04 -0.52
CA LYS A 232 7.03 -13.78 -1.00
C LYS A 232 5.99 -12.66 -0.96
N ASP A 233 6.41 -11.41 -1.07
CA ASP A 233 5.51 -10.27 -1.12
C ASP A 233 5.05 -10.02 -2.57
N ASN A 234 3.80 -9.57 -2.74
CA ASN A 234 3.22 -9.26 -4.04
C ASN A 234 3.86 -7.99 -4.63
N ASN A 235 4.16 -8.01 -5.92
CA ASN A 235 4.56 -6.83 -6.68
C ASN A 235 4.03 -6.93 -8.12
N GLN A 236 3.06 -6.07 -8.45
CA GLN A 236 2.41 -6.03 -9.77
C GLN A 236 2.90 -4.87 -10.65
N THR A 237 4.06 -4.27 -10.34
CA THR A 237 4.61 -3.13 -11.09
C THR A 237 4.64 -3.39 -12.61
N ALA A 238 5.04 -4.59 -13.01
CA ALA A 238 5.13 -4.97 -14.43
C ALA A 238 3.79 -5.33 -15.10
N ASN A 239 2.71 -5.43 -14.33
CA ASN A 239 1.42 -5.97 -14.80
C ASN A 239 0.28 -4.94 -14.82
N LEU A 240 0.54 -3.67 -14.47
CA LEU A 240 -0.50 -2.64 -14.34
C LEU A 240 -1.36 -2.50 -15.60
N ASP A 241 -0.75 -2.33 -16.78
CA ASP A 241 -1.48 -2.25 -18.06
C ASP A 241 -2.39 -3.47 -18.28
N THR A 242 -1.85 -4.68 -18.10
CA THR A 242 -2.62 -5.92 -18.30
C THR A 242 -3.75 -6.10 -17.30
N LEU A 243 -3.60 -5.59 -16.07
CA LEU A 243 -4.64 -5.59 -15.05
C LEU A 243 -5.77 -4.62 -15.44
N VAL A 244 -5.44 -3.43 -15.96
CA VAL A 244 -6.45 -2.50 -16.49
C VAL A 244 -7.22 -3.16 -17.64
N ASP A 245 -6.50 -3.79 -18.57
CA ASP A 245 -7.10 -4.46 -19.73
C ASP A 245 -7.97 -5.67 -19.32
N ALA A 246 -7.66 -6.29 -18.17
CA ALA A 246 -8.47 -7.35 -17.60
C ALA A 246 -9.75 -6.85 -16.90
N GLY A 247 -9.86 -5.55 -16.65
CA GLY A 247 -11.02 -4.91 -16.02
C GLY A 247 -10.79 -4.32 -14.63
N ILE A 248 -9.57 -4.37 -14.10
CA ILE A 248 -9.23 -3.73 -12.82
C ILE A 248 -9.26 -2.20 -12.98
N ARG A 249 -9.84 -1.52 -12.00
CA ARG A 249 -9.92 -0.04 -11.96
C ARG A 249 -9.43 0.55 -10.64
N SER A 250 -9.41 -0.23 -9.55
CA SER A 250 -8.79 0.18 -8.29
C SER A 250 -7.59 -0.68 -7.93
N PHE A 251 -6.46 -0.02 -7.66
CA PHE A 251 -5.15 -0.60 -7.43
C PHE A 251 -4.77 -0.47 -5.96
N LYS A 252 -4.89 -1.55 -5.20
CA LYS A 252 -4.72 -1.52 -3.75
C LYS A 252 -3.34 -1.90 -3.29
N ILE A 253 -2.74 -1.03 -2.48
CA ILE A 253 -1.50 -1.32 -1.76
C ILE A 253 -1.84 -2.01 -0.43
N GLU A 254 -1.24 -3.17 -0.13
CA GLU A 254 -1.33 -3.79 1.20
C GLU A 254 -0.43 -3.05 2.20
N GLY A 255 -0.92 -2.84 3.43
CA GLY A 255 -0.06 -2.33 4.48
C GLY A 255 -0.71 -1.52 5.58
N ARG A 256 -1.91 -1.85 6.06
CA ARG A 256 -2.60 -1.04 7.10
C ARG A 256 -1.83 -0.90 8.43
N TYR A 257 -0.82 -1.71 8.69
CA TYR A 257 0.09 -1.57 9.83
C TYR A 257 1.45 -0.97 9.50
N LYS A 258 1.71 -0.69 8.23
CA LYS A 258 3.00 -0.18 7.78
C LYS A 258 3.15 1.27 8.23
N ASP A 259 4.41 1.65 8.40
CA ASP A 259 4.78 2.99 8.84
C ASP A 259 4.66 4.03 7.71
N MET A 260 4.90 5.29 8.07
CA MET A 260 4.84 6.40 7.15
C MET A 260 5.83 6.27 5.99
N GLY A 261 7.06 5.79 6.26
CA GLY A 261 8.09 5.63 5.24
C GLY A 261 7.68 4.65 4.14
N TYR A 262 7.11 3.50 4.53
CA TYR A 262 6.54 2.54 3.59
C TYR A 262 5.43 3.16 2.75
N VAL A 263 4.45 3.83 3.38
CA VAL A 263 3.29 4.38 2.66
C VAL A 263 3.71 5.47 1.70
N LYS A 264 4.60 6.37 2.09
CA LYS A 264 5.16 7.41 1.21
C LYS A 264 5.85 6.80 -0.01
N ASN A 265 6.73 5.83 0.21
CA ASN A 265 7.55 5.22 -0.84
C ASN A 265 6.71 4.41 -1.83
N ILE A 266 5.88 3.49 -1.34
CA ILE A 266 5.09 2.61 -2.21
C ILE A 266 3.99 3.40 -2.93
N THR A 267 3.35 4.38 -2.29
CA THR A 267 2.36 5.23 -2.96
C THR A 267 3.01 6.04 -4.08
N ALA A 268 4.16 6.68 -3.81
CA ALA A 268 4.89 7.42 -4.83
C ALA A 268 5.37 6.55 -6.00
N HIS A 269 5.82 5.31 -5.72
CA HIS A 269 6.20 4.34 -6.75
C HIS A 269 5.05 4.08 -7.71
N TYR A 270 3.90 3.63 -7.19
CA TYR A 270 2.76 3.32 -8.05
C TYR A 270 2.12 4.55 -8.68
N ARG A 271 2.14 5.72 -8.01
CA ARG A 271 1.68 6.96 -8.61
C ARG A 271 2.47 7.29 -9.88
N ARG A 272 3.79 7.20 -9.84
CA ARG A 272 4.65 7.40 -11.02
C ARG A 272 4.30 6.43 -12.14
N GLN A 273 4.19 5.14 -11.81
CA GLN A 273 3.85 4.12 -12.82
C GLN A 273 2.47 4.36 -13.46
N LEU A 274 1.48 4.77 -12.65
CA LEU A 274 0.14 5.05 -13.14
C LEU A 274 0.10 6.36 -13.95
N ASP A 275 0.82 7.41 -13.54
CA ASP A 275 0.90 8.65 -14.32
C ASP A 275 1.52 8.41 -15.70
N GLU A 276 2.62 7.65 -15.77
CA GLU A 276 3.22 7.25 -17.05
C GLU A 276 2.26 6.42 -17.91
N MET A 277 1.45 5.57 -17.30
CA MET A 277 0.41 4.81 -18.02
C MET A 277 -0.70 5.73 -18.55
N LEU A 278 -1.21 6.64 -17.72
CA LEU A 278 -2.27 7.59 -18.08
C LEU A 278 -1.83 8.54 -19.21
N GLU A 279 -0.57 8.98 -19.23
CA GLU A 279 0.00 9.77 -20.34
C GLU A 279 -0.01 9.00 -21.67
N ARG A 280 0.18 7.67 -21.65
CA ARG A 280 0.13 6.81 -22.83
C ARG A 280 -1.31 6.41 -23.23
N ARG A 281 -2.27 6.54 -22.32
CA ARG A 281 -3.63 5.98 -22.39
C ARG A 281 -4.67 7.08 -22.16
N PRO A 282 -4.90 7.99 -23.14
CA PRO A 282 -5.76 9.16 -22.97
C PRO A 282 -7.25 8.84 -22.78
N GLU A 283 -7.67 7.58 -22.96
CA GLU A 283 -8.99 7.08 -22.61
C GLU A 283 -9.18 6.83 -21.10
N LEU A 284 -8.11 6.99 -20.31
CA LEU A 284 -8.09 6.85 -18.85
C LEU A 284 -7.76 8.17 -18.16
N CYS A 285 -8.21 8.32 -16.91
CA CYS A 285 -7.84 9.42 -16.02
C CYS A 285 -7.66 8.91 -14.59
N ALA A 286 -7.01 9.71 -13.74
CA ALA A 286 -6.99 9.45 -12.30
C ALA A 286 -8.39 9.74 -11.70
N SER A 287 -8.78 8.97 -10.68
CA SER A 287 -10.07 9.17 -9.98
C SER A 287 -10.06 10.36 -9.00
N SER A 288 -8.91 11.02 -8.82
CA SER A 288 -8.78 12.23 -8.02
C SER A 288 -7.84 13.24 -8.67
N ALA A 289 -7.84 14.48 -8.18
CA ALA A 289 -7.17 15.62 -8.79
C ALA A 289 -5.82 15.97 -8.13
N GLY A 290 -5.02 16.75 -8.83
CA GLY A 290 -3.75 17.29 -8.40
C GLY A 290 -2.58 16.40 -8.78
N LYS A 291 -1.48 17.04 -9.19
CA LYS A 291 -0.23 16.41 -9.55
C LYS A 291 0.69 16.32 -8.35
N ALA A 292 1.16 15.09 -8.05
CA ALA A 292 2.14 14.86 -7.02
C ALA A 292 3.57 15.01 -7.57
N THR A 293 4.44 15.69 -6.83
CA THR A 293 5.89 15.75 -7.07
C THR A 293 6.63 15.25 -5.84
N PHE A 294 7.76 14.58 -6.04
CA PHE A 294 8.52 13.92 -4.99
C PHE A 294 9.94 14.49 -4.93
N ASN A 295 10.48 14.66 -3.72
CA ASN A 295 11.89 15.04 -3.53
C ASN A 295 12.81 13.82 -3.29
N PHE A 296 12.32 12.63 -3.62
CA PHE A 296 13.03 11.37 -3.53
C PHE A 296 12.67 10.46 -4.71
N THR A 297 13.48 9.43 -4.95
CA THR A 297 13.21 8.42 -5.98
C THR A 297 12.59 7.18 -5.35
N PRO A 298 11.27 6.94 -5.46
CA PRO A 298 10.65 5.81 -4.81
C PRO A 298 11.23 4.49 -5.32
N ASP A 299 11.41 3.54 -4.41
CA ASP A 299 12.07 2.27 -4.66
C ASP A 299 11.49 1.19 -3.73
N PRO A 300 10.61 0.30 -4.25
CA PRO A 300 9.95 -0.71 -3.43
C PRO A 300 10.91 -1.67 -2.71
N ASP A 301 12.11 -1.89 -3.24
CA ASP A 301 13.07 -2.84 -2.69
C ASP A 301 13.78 -2.29 -1.44
N ARG A 302 13.68 -0.98 -1.18
CA ARG A 302 14.16 -0.35 0.06
C ARG A 302 13.27 -0.60 1.26
N ASN A 303 12.00 -0.95 1.04
CA ASN A 303 11.09 -1.27 2.12
C ASN A 303 11.16 -2.74 2.50
N PHE A 304 10.74 -3.04 3.73
CA PHE A 304 10.56 -4.42 4.17
C PHE A 304 9.68 -5.20 3.18
N ASN A 305 10.29 -6.20 2.54
CA ASN A 305 9.65 -7.22 1.73
C ASN A 305 10.31 -8.60 2.00
N ARG A 306 9.71 -9.67 1.49
CA ARG A 306 10.22 -11.05 1.56
C ARG A 306 10.53 -11.56 0.16
N GLU A 307 11.28 -10.77 -0.58
CA GLU A 307 11.37 -10.86 -2.03
C GLU A 307 10.01 -10.59 -2.70
N ALA A 308 10.06 -10.32 -4.01
CA ALA A 308 8.88 -10.00 -4.80
C ALA A 308 8.42 -11.19 -5.65
N THR A 309 7.11 -11.29 -5.84
CA THR A 309 6.47 -12.15 -6.84
C THR A 309 5.23 -11.44 -7.40
N ASP A 310 4.91 -11.68 -8.66
CA ASP A 310 3.62 -11.32 -9.26
C ASP A 310 2.54 -12.41 -9.03
N TYR A 311 2.89 -13.43 -8.25
CA TYR A 311 2.04 -14.54 -7.85
C TYR A 311 1.47 -15.33 -9.04
N PHE A 312 0.17 -15.21 -9.33
CA PHE A 312 -0.52 -16.02 -10.36
C PHE A 312 -1.11 -15.20 -11.51
N VAL A 313 -0.93 -13.88 -11.55
CA VAL A 313 -1.52 -13.02 -12.60
C VAL A 313 -1.12 -13.48 -14.01
N THR A 314 0.15 -13.88 -14.18
CA THR A 314 0.71 -14.38 -15.44
C THR A 314 0.73 -15.91 -15.54
N GLY A 315 0.05 -16.61 -14.63
CA GLY A 315 0.02 -18.07 -14.52
C GLY A 315 0.73 -18.59 -13.26
N ARG A 316 0.52 -19.88 -12.96
CA ARG A 316 1.08 -20.50 -11.74
C ARG A 316 2.59 -20.63 -11.81
N LYS A 317 3.26 -20.25 -10.72
CA LYS A 317 4.72 -20.34 -10.55
C LYS A 317 5.07 -21.28 -9.41
N MET A 318 6.20 -21.96 -9.54
CA MET A 318 6.72 -22.85 -8.49
C MET A 318 7.37 -22.07 -7.34
N ASP A 319 8.09 -21.00 -7.65
CA ASP A 319 8.83 -20.20 -6.66
C ASP A 319 8.06 -18.94 -6.25
N ILE A 320 7.17 -19.11 -5.29
CA ILE A 320 6.34 -18.05 -4.68
C ILE A 320 6.51 -17.97 -3.16
N GLY A 321 7.37 -18.83 -2.61
CA GLY A 321 7.64 -18.97 -1.19
C GLY A 321 8.91 -18.24 -0.77
N ALA A 322 8.89 -17.64 0.41
CA ALA A 322 10.07 -17.11 1.09
C ALA A 322 10.49 -18.11 2.18
N PHE A 323 10.93 -19.30 1.74
CA PHE A 323 11.15 -20.46 2.61
C PHE A 323 12.44 -20.37 3.45
N ASP A 324 13.43 -19.62 2.97
CA ASP A 324 14.69 -19.42 3.67
C ASP A 324 14.53 -18.51 4.88
N THR A 325 13.82 -17.37 4.73
CA THR A 325 13.54 -16.49 5.86
C THR A 325 12.29 -15.64 5.66
N PRO A 326 11.46 -15.43 6.71
CA PRO A 326 10.35 -14.49 6.67
C PRO A 326 10.79 -13.06 7.01
N LYS A 327 12.10 -12.85 7.26
CA LYS A 327 12.72 -11.57 7.60
C LYS A 327 13.14 -10.83 6.33
N HIS A 328 13.36 -9.52 6.46
CA HIS A 328 13.88 -8.69 5.37
C HIS A 328 15.41 -8.70 5.37
N ALA A 329 15.99 -9.36 4.36
CA ALA A 329 17.43 -9.35 4.13
C ALA A 329 17.93 -7.97 3.70
N GLY A 330 17.14 -7.24 2.92
CA GLY A 330 17.52 -5.94 2.38
C GLY A 330 18.34 -6.03 1.10
N LEU A 331 18.72 -4.87 0.59
CA LEU A 331 19.47 -4.73 -0.65
C LEU A 331 20.90 -5.23 -0.47
N PHE A 332 21.38 -6.06 -1.39
CA PHE A 332 22.78 -6.42 -1.43
C PHE A 332 23.62 -5.16 -1.66
N VAL A 333 24.66 -4.94 -0.85
CA VAL A 333 25.54 -3.77 -0.96
C VAL A 333 27.00 -4.12 -1.21
N GLY A 334 27.43 -5.35 -0.90
CA GLY A 334 28.81 -5.79 -1.13
C GLY A 334 29.21 -6.94 -0.22
N HIS A 335 30.48 -6.99 0.17
CA HIS A 335 31.04 -8.12 0.91
C HIS A 335 31.88 -7.67 2.11
N VAL A 336 31.83 -8.45 3.20
CA VAL A 336 32.76 -8.26 4.33
C VAL A 336 34.16 -8.67 3.88
N THR A 337 35.15 -7.80 4.06
CA THR A 337 36.55 -8.06 3.64
C THR A 337 37.44 -8.46 4.81
N LYS A 338 37.19 -7.91 6.00
CA LYS A 338 38.01 -8.15 7.20
C LYS A 338 37.17 -8.05 8.46
N VAL A 339 37.52 -8.85 9.47
CA VAL A 339 36.91 -8.82 10.80
C VAL A 339 38.00 -8.56 11.84
N ALA A 340 37.74 -7.63 12.75
CA ALA A 340 38.61 -7.26 13.87
C ALA A 340 37.85 -7.39 15.20
N ALA A 341 38.48 -6.99 16.32
CA ALA A 341 37.92 -7.15 17.65
C ALA A 341 36.69 -6.26 17.91
N ASP A 342 36.69 -5.05 17.36
CA ASP A 342 35.70 -3.99 17.59
C ASP A 342 34.92 -3.59 16.33
N HIS A 343 35.34 -4.06 15.15
CA HIS A 343 34.76 -3.67 13.86
C HIS A 343 34.91 -4.76 12.80
N PHE A 344 34.23 -4.56 11.67
CA PHE A 344 34.55 -5.22 10.41
C PHE A 344 34.75 -4.20 9.30
N GLU A 345 35.44 -4.60 8.24
CA GLU A 345 35.56 -3.82 7.01
C GLU A 345 34.72 -4.48 5.93
N ALA A 346 34.05 -3.67 5.10
CA ALA A 346 33.30 -4.13 3.94
C ALA A 346 33.75 -3.38 2.69
N GLU A 347 33.66 -4.06 1.56
CA GLU A 347 33.82 -3.48 0.24
C GLU A 347 32.48 -3.54 -0.47
N LEU A 348 32.01 -2.39 -0.94
CA LEU A 348 30.74 -2.27 -1.65
C LEU A 348 30.93 -2.49 -3.15
N ASP A 349 29.95 -3.11 -3.78
CA ASP A 349 29.98 -3.40 -5.21
C ASP A 349 29.73 -2.13 -6.04
N ASP A 350 28.91 -1.21 -5.51
CA ASP A 350 28.67 0.11 -6.07
C ASP A 350 29.43 1.19 -5.27
N ALA A 351 30.28 1.94 -5.97
CA ALA A 351 31.09 3.00 -5.37
C ALA A 351 30.28 4.25 -4.96
N ASP A 352 29.08 4.42 -5.51
CA ASP A 352 28.15 5.50 -5.18
C ASP A 352 27.27 5.16 -3.98
N THR A 353 27.23 3.89 -3.56
CA THR A 353 26.54 3.49 -2.35
C THR A 353 27.24 4.05 -1.11
N VAL A 354 26.48 4.80 -0.31
CA VAL A 354 26.93 5.41 0.94
C VAL A 354 26.32 4.69 2.12
N LEU A 355 27.15 4.21 3.04
CA LEU A 355 26.72 3.70 4.34
C LEU A 355 26.70 4.82 5.38
N ASN A 356 25.69 4.82 6.24
CA ASN A 356 25.48 5.83 7.27
C ASN A 356 25.47 5.24 8.68
N ASN A 357 25.82 6.05 9.67
CA ASN A 357 25.60 5.70 11.07
C ASN A 357 24.10 5.47 11.30
N GLY A 358 23.76 4.36 11.95
CA GLY A 358 22.40 3.91 12.22
C GLY A 358 21.81 2.99 11.16
N ASP A 359 22.50 2.73 10.04
CA ASP A 359 22.06 1.78 9.01
C ASP A 359 21.87 0.37 9.62
N GLY A 360 20.85 -0.33 9.13
CA GLY A 360 20.63 -1.74 9.43
C GLY A 360 21.30 -2.58 8.35
N LEU A 361 22.19 -3.47 8.76
CA LEU A 361 22.91 -4.37 7.88
C LEU A 361 22.56 -5.82 8.23
N THR A 362 22.61 -6.69 7.23
CA THR A 362 22.40 -8.13 7.44
C THR A 362 23.40 -8.97 6.65
N TYR A 363 23.59 -10.21 7.09
CA TYR A 363 24.35 -11.23 6.41
C TYR A 363 23.82 -12.61 6.83
N LEU A 364 24.21 -13.66 6.10
CA LEU A 364 23.88 -15.04 6.44
C LEU A 364 25.01 -15.68 7.27
N ASP A 365 24.64 -16.36 8.37
CA ASP A 365 25.57 -17.16 9.16
C ASP A 365 25.95 -18.48 8.44
N LEU A 366 26.72 -19.37 9.09
CA LEU A 366 27.09 -20.65 8.48
C LEU A 366 25.91 -21.63 8.32
N GLN A 367 24.82 -21.41 9.05
CA GLN A 367 23.58 -22.19 8.96
C GLN A 367 22.57 -21.56 7.99
N LYS A 368 22.95 -20.50 7.28
CA LYS A 368 22.08 -19.71 6.39
C LYS A 368 20.96 -18.96 7.11
N GLU A 369 21.13 -18.70 8.39
CA GLU A 369 20.22 -17.84 9.14
C GLU A 369 20.58 -16.37 8.94
N LEU A 370 19.56 -15.53 8.75
CA LEU A 370 19.75 -14.10 8.58
C LEU A 370 20.08 -13.44 9.93
N VAL A 371 21.29 -12.92 10.04
CA VAL A 371 21.78 -12.13 11.17
C VAL A 371 21.70 -10.65 10.82
N GLY A 372 21.09 -9.86 11.70
CA GLY A 372 21.01 -8.40 11.57
C GLY A 372 21.93 -7.70 12.56
N LEU A 373 22.44 -6.53 12.19
CA LEU A 373 23.19 -5.63 13.06
C LEU A 373 22.83 -4.19 12.72
N GLN A 374 22.96 -3.29 13.70
CA GLN A 374 22.91 -1.85 13.45
C GLN A 374 24.34 -1.32 13.44
N ALA A 375 24.69 -0.59 12.38
CA ALA A 375 25.96 0.10 12.28
C ALA A 375 25.96 1.33 13.20
N ASN A 376 26.79 1.32 14.25
CA ASN A 376 26.91 2.44 15.18
C ASN A 376 27.82 3.53 14.61
N VAL A 377 29.03 3.15 14.16
CA VAL A 377 29.98 4.06 13.52
C VAL A 377 30.40 3.49 12.18
N VAL A 378 30.28 4.30 11.13
CA VAL A 378 30.64 3.97 9.77
C VAL A 378 31.66 4.98 9.26
N THR A 379 32.80 4.50 8.79
CA THR A 379 33.90 5.36 8.30
C THR A 379 34.41 4.86 6.96
N ARG A 380 34.44 5.73 5.95
CA ARG A 380 35.05 5.42 4.64
C ARG A 380 36.56 5.30 4.79
N LEU A 381 37.15 4.21 4.30
CA LEU A 381 38.59 3.98 4.41
C LEU A 381 39.36 4.85 3.41
N ARG A 382 40.48 5.45 3.86
CA ARG A 382 41.31 6.30 3.00
C ARG A 382 41.93 5.49 1.86
N GLY A 383 41.85 6.00 0.64
CA GLY A 383 42.49 5.40 -0.54
C GLY A 383 41.66 4.35 -1.28
N ALA A 384 40.43 4.04 -0.83
CA ALA A 384 39.51 3.14 -1.54
C ALA A 384 38.09 3.68 -1.48
N ALA A 385 37.52 4.02 -2.65
CA ALA A 385 36.21 4.68 -2.72
C ALA A 385 35.08 3.79 -2.19
N ASN A 386 35.13 2.48 -2.35
CA ASN A 386 34.05 1.58 -1.98
C ASN A 386 34.30 0.83 -0.65
N ARG A 387 35.36 1.14 0.10
CA ARG A 387 35.69 0.42 1.34
C ARG A 387 35.32 1.20 2.59
N TRP A 388 34.71 0.48 3.53
CA TRP A 388 34.15 1.05 4.75
C TRP A 388 34.56 0.23 5.96
N ARG A 389 34.81 0.92 7.09
CA ARG A 389 34.90 0.34 8.43
C ARG A 389 33.54 0.52 9.11
N ILE A 390 33.02 -0.55 9.68
CA ILE A 390 31.73 -0.60 10.36
C ILE A 390 31.92 -1.13 11.78
N GLU A 391 31.60 -0.29 12.75
CA GLU A 391 31.51 -0.65 14.17
C GLU A 391 30.04 -0.90 14.52
N PRO A 392 29.66 -2.13 14.88
CA PRO A 392 28.28 -2.45 15.29
C PRO A 392 27.89 -1.80 16.63
N ASN A 393 26.60 -1.71 16.89
CA ASN A 393 26.04 -1.28 18.19
C ASN A 393 26.08 -2.35 19.29
N GLN A 394 26.68 -3.52 18.99
CA GLN A 394 26.79 -4.67 19.88
C GLN A 394 28.20 -5.28 19.75
N PRO A 395 28.70 -6.03 20.75
CA PRO A 395 30.00 -6.68 20.65
C PRO A 395 30.13 -7.59 19.42
N MET A 396 31.29 -7.57 18.75
CA MET A 396 31.57 -8.47 17.61
C MET A 396 31.42 -9.96 17.97
N SER A 397 31.62 -10.33 19.23
CA SER A 397 31.41 -11.70 19.73
C SER A 397 29.96 -12.18 19.68
N GLU A 398 28.99 -11.26 19.63
CA GLU A 398 27.56 -11.57 19.51
C GLU A 398 27.11 -11.68 18.04
N LEU A 399 27.94 -11.24 17.10
CA LEU A 399 27.70 -11.37 15.66
C LEU A 399 28.11 -12.76 15.18
N LYS A 400 27.14 -13.67 15.22
CA LYS A 400 27.32 -15.09 14.88
C LYS A 400 27.91 -15.29 13.48
N ASP A 401 29.04 -15.98 13.42
CA ASP A 401 29.74 -16.37 12.18
C ASP A 401 30.15 -15.24 11.21
N ILE A 402 30.20 -13.99 11.68
CA ILE A 402 30.76 -12.89 10.88
C ILE A 402 32.22 -13.18 10.53
N ARG A 403 32.55 -13.14 9.25
CA ARG A 403 33.89 -13.48 8.72
C ARG A 403 34.17 -12.70 7.44
N SER A 404 35.34 -12.90 6.84
CA SER A 404 35.64 -12.38 5.50
C SER A 404 34.91 -13.19 4.43
N LYS A 405 34.40 -12.51 3.40
CA LYS A 405 33.63 -12.97 2.21
C LYS A 405 32.10 -13.11 2.27
N PRO A 406 31.37 -13.12 3.41
CA PRO A 406 29.92 -13.05 3.40
C PRO A 406 29.41 -11.86 2.59
N GLN A 407 28.32 -12.10 1.87
CA GLN A 407 27.50 -11.03 1.30
C GLN A 407 26.93 -10.20 2.44
N LEU A 408 27.01 -8.89 2.26
CA LEU A 408 26.49 -7.88 3.16
C LEU A 408 25.31 -7.22 2.46
N HIS A 409 24.20 -7.12 3.18
CA HIS A 409 22.98 -6.46 2.73
C HIS A 409 22.65 -5.30 3.66
N ARG A 410 21.88 -4.33 3.16
CA ARG A 410 21.34 -3.20 3.91
C ARG A 410 19.82 -3.29 3.93
N ASN A 411 19.26 -3.57 5.10
CA ASN A 411 17.82 -3.71 5.29
C ASN A 411 17.16 -2.46 5.90
N ARG A 412 17.96 -1.47 6.29
CA ARG A 412 17.53 -0.14 6.71
C ARG A 412 18.56 0.90 6.33
N ASP A 413 18.13 1.92 5.59
CA ASP A 413 18.93 3.11 5.24
C ASP A 413 18.48 4.28 6.12
N MET A 414 19.33 4.66 7.08
CA MET A 414 18.99 5.69 8.07
C MET A 414 18.87 7.08 7.45
N GLN A 415 19.64 7.36 6.40
CA GLN A 415 19.54 8.63 5.69
C GLN A 415 18.23 8.72 4.92
N TRP A 416 17.84 7.62 4.28
CA TRP A 416 16.56 7.48 3.59
C TRP A 416 15.37 7.66 4.54
N ASP A 417 15.39 6.98 5.68
CA ASP A 417 14.35 7.09 6.71
C ASP A 417 14.18 8.56 7.15
N ARG A 418 15.29 9.24 7.50
CA ARG A 418 15.28 10.66 7.91
C ARG A 418 14.78 11.61 6.83
N MET A 419 15.00 11.28 5.56
CA MET A 419 14.46 12.05 4.44
C MET A 419 12.94 11.90 4.38
N LEU A 420 12.42 10.68 4.55
CA LEU A 420 10.97 10.40 4.55
C LEU A 420 10.25 10.89 5.81
N GLU A 421 10.95 11.12 6.92
CA GLU A 421 10.40 11.80 8.12
C GLU A 421 10.07 13.27 7.85
N ARG A 422 10.70 13.89 6.84
CA ARG A 422 10.44 15.28 6.45
C ARG A 422 9.38 15.35 5.35
N LYS A 423 9.01 16.58 4.96
CA LYS A 423 8.17 16.80 3.79
C LYS A 423 8.86 16.19 2.57
N SER A 424 8.22 15.20 1.95
CA SER A 424 8.80 14.39 0.87
C SER A 424 8.03 14.47 -0.45
N ALA A 425 6.83 15.05 -0.41
CA ALA A 425 6.00 15.28 -1.58
C ALA A 425 5.23 16.59 -1.48
N GLU A 426 4.81 17.09 -2.63
CA GLU A 426 3.80 18.12 -2.78
C GLU A 426 2.75 17.66 -3.78
N ARG A 427 1.47 17.82 -3.44
CA ARG A 427 0.37 17.62 -4.37
C ARG A 427 -0.31 18.95 -4.62
N LEU A 428 -0.29 19.39 -5.87
CA LEU A 428 -0.80 20.69 -6.28
C LEU A 428 -1.87 20.51 -7.35
N MET A 429 -2.92 21.33 -7.30
CA MET A 429 -3.96 21.37 -8.31
C MET A 429 -3.81 22.61 -9.19
N GLY A 430 -4.00 22.44 -10.49
CA GLY A 430 -4.15 23.55 -11.41
C GLY A 430 -5.41 24.36 -11.10
N VAL A 431 -5.27 25.68 -11.14
CA VAL A 431 -6.38 26.63 -11.05
C VAL A 431 -6.24 27.70 -12.13
N TRP A 432 -7.35 28.08 -12.74
CA TRP A 432 -7.44 29.23 -13.64
C TRP A 432 -8.19 30.35 -12.95
N MET A 433 -7.62 31.54 -12.99
CA MET A 433 -8.13 32.72 -12.31
C MET A 433 -8.46 33.79 -13.34
N MET A 434 -9.63 34.42 -13.20
CA MET A 434 -10.08 35.52 -14.03
C MET A 434 -10.54 36.67 -13.14
N LEU A 435 -9.88 37.82 -13.27
CA LEU A 435 -10.29 39.07 -12.65
C LEU A 435 -11.10 39.88 -13.67
N SER A 436 -12.31 40.31 -13.32
CA SER A 436 -13.21 41.06 -14.19
C SER A 436 -13.89 42.21 -13.45
N ASP A 437 -14.21 43.28 -14.17
CA ASP A 437 -15.01 44.39 -13.63
C ASP A 437 -16.47 43.95 -13.38
N ILE A 438 -17.06 44.43 -12.29
CA ILE A 438 -18.49 44.34 -11.98
C ILE A 438 -19.02 45.74 -11.63
N ASP A 439 -20.34 45.92 -11.60
CA ASP A 439 -20.92 47.20 -11.19
C ASP A 439 -20.48 47.55 -9.76
N GLY A 440 -19.80 48.69 -9.60
CA GLY A 440 -19.26 49.14 -8.33
C GLY A 440 -18.11 48.30 -7.75
N GLY A 441 -17.39 47.49 -8.54
CA GLY A 441 -16.27 46.71 -7.99
C GLY A 441 -15.52 45.78 -8.95
N LEU A 442 -14.81 44.82 -8.36
CA LEU A 442 -14.08 43.75 -9.05
C LEU A 442 -14.59 42.37 -8.63
N ARG A 443 -14.57 41.41 -9.56
CA ARG A 443 -14.82 39.98 -9.29
C ARG A 443 -13.60 39.16 -9.64
N LEU A 444 -13.17 38.32 -8.70
CA LEU A 444 -12.19 37.25 -8.95
C LEU A 444 -12.94 35.92 -9.06
N ALA A 445 -12.97 35.33 -10.25
CA ALA A 445 -13.45 33.97 -10.50
C ALA A 445 -12.27 33.00 -10.55
N VAL A 446 -12.40 31.84 -9.92
CA VAL A 446 -11.40 30.77 -9.89
C VAL A 446 -12.07 29.46 -10.28
N THR A 447 -11.48 28.71 -11.21
CA THR A 447 -11.92 27.36 -11.60
C THR A 447 -10.76 26.39 -11.41
N ASP A 448 -10.98 25.26 -10.74
CA ASP A 448 -9.97 24.20 -10.60
C ASP A 448 -9.95 23.25 -11.80
N GLU A 449 -8.92 22.39 -11.89
CA GLU A 449 -8.77 21.36 -12.93
C GLU A 449 -9.89 20.30 -13.00
N ARG A 450 -10.80 20.27 -12.02
CA ARG A 450 -12.02 19.45 -12.06
C ARG A 450 -13.23 20.22 -12.61
N GLY A 451 -13.07 21.51 -12.92
CA GLY A 451 -14.14 22.40 -13.36
C GLY A 451 -14.97 22.98 -12.21
N VAL A 452 -14.54 22.84 -10.95
CA VAL A 452 -15.23 23.47 -9.81
C VAL A 452 -14.90 24.95 -9.80
N ALA A 453 -15.92 25.80 -9.93
CA ALA A 453 -15.77 27.24 -9.99
C ALA A 453 -16.31 27.93 -8.73
N ALA A 454 -15.57 28.94 -8.25
CA ALA A 454 -15.98 29.84 -7.18
C ALA A 454 -15.62 31.28 -7.57
N HIS A 455 -16.27 32.27 -6.97
CA HIS A 455 -15.90 33.67 -7.15
C HIS A 455 -16.01 34.46 -5.85
N ALA A 456 -15.27 35.55 -5.77
CA ALA A 456 -15.36 36.54 -4.72
C ALA A 456 -15.43 37.95 -5.33
N ASP A 457 -16.29 38.78 -4.76
CA ASP A 457 -16.52 40.15 -5.20
C ASP A 457 -15.95 41.13 -4.18
N ALA A 458 -15.27 42.16 -4.67
CA ALA A 458 -14.77 43.29 -3.90
C ALA A 458 -15.43 44.56 -4.44
N LEU A 459 -16.38 45.10 -3.67
CA LEU A 459 -16.94 46.41 -3.97
C LEU A 459 -15.88 47.49 -3.74
N LEU A 460 -15.75 48.38 -4.71
CA LEU A 460 -14.86 49.53 -4.64
C LEU A 460 -15.76 50.75 -4.40
N GLU A 461 -15.55 51.41 -3.25
CA GLU A 461 -16.08 52.76 -3.07
C GLU A 461 -15.31 53.68 -4.04
N LEU A 462 -15.98 54.07 -5.13
CA LEU A 462 -15.47 55.03 -6.11
C LEU A 462 -15.68 56.47 -5.63
#